data_AF-A0A6J4P9I9-F1
#
_entry.id   AF-A0A6J4P9I9-F1
#
_cell.length_a   1.000
_cell.length_b   1.000
_cell.length_c   1.000
_cell.angle_alpha   90.00
_cell.angle_beta   90.00
_cell.angle_gamma   90.00
#
_symmetry.space_group_name_H-M   'P 1'
#
loop_
_entity.id
_entity.type
_entity.pdbx_description
1 polymer ?
#
loop_
_entity_poly.entity_id
_entity_poly.type
_entity_poly.pdbx_seq_one_letter_code
_entity_poly.pdbx_strand_id
1 'polypeptide(L)'
;MTFGKNRPPLVPDPGQQVDLLAENGETLQGFRAVSGPLSYERGGVVVWVATEAEYRDAKREGRPAVSMPWPAGKVTVHVPWWRWQRWFTSRH
;
A
#
# COMPACT_ATOMS: atom_id res chain seq x y z
N MET A 1 -12.04 -4.66 21.35
CA MET A 1 -11.18 -3.96 20.38
C MET A 1 -11.92 -3.84 19.06
N THR A 2 -12.62 -2.74 18.81
CA THR A 2 -13.36 -2.50 17.57
C THR A 2 -12.53 -1.60 16.66
N PHE A 3 -11.75 -2.19 15.76
CA PHE A 3 -11.11 -1.45 14.67
C PHE A 3 -12.21 -0.89 13.75
N GLY A 4 -12.17 0.42 13.51
CA GLY A 4 -13.24 1.20 12.88
C GLY A 4 -13.67 0.66 11.51
N LYS A 5 -14.94 0.26 11.42
CA LYS A 5 -15.69 -0.05 10.21
C LYS A 5 -15.83 1.21 9.34
N ASN A 6 -14.89 1.49 8.43
CA ASN A 6 -15.02 2.32 7.21
C ASN A 6 -13.68 2.90 6.69
N ARG A 7 -12.53 2.64 7.34
CA ARG A 7 -11.26 3.00 6.71
C ARG A 7 -10.88 1.94 5.67
N PRO A 8 -10.43 2.34 4.47
CA PRO A 8 -9.80 1.39 3.55
C PRO A 8 -8.68 0.67 4.30
N PRO A 9 -8.38 -0.60 3.96
CA PRO A 9 -7.34 -1.34 4.67
C PRO A 9 -6.07 -0.50 4.74
N LEU A 10 -5.65 -0.17 5.97
CA LEU A 10 -4.39 0.56 6.26
C LEU A 10 -3.15 -0.22 5.83
N VAL A 11 -3.36 -1.42 5.29
CA VAL A 11 -2.36 -2.39 4.95
C VAL A 11 -2.55 -2.75 3.48
N PRO A 12 -1.63 -2.33 2.60
CA PRO A 12 -1.63 -2.78 1.22
C PRO A 12 -1.15 -4.23 1.12
N ASP A 13 -1.78 -5.02 0.26
CA ASP A 13 -1.26 -6.33 -0.14
C ASP A 13 -0.10 -6.16 -1.14
N PRO A 14 0.87 -7.09 -1.17
CA PRO A 14 1.90 -7.13 -2.20
C PRO A 14 1.31 -7.06 -3.62
N GLY A 15 1.81 -6.12 -4.42
CA GLY A 15 1.39 -5.85 -5.78
C GLY A 15 0.20 -4.88 -5.91
N GLN A 16 -0.43 -4.44 -4.81
CA GLN A 16 -1.42 -3.37 -4.88
C GLN A 16 -0.75 -2.03 -5.20
N GLN A 17 -1.46 -1.21 -5.97
CA GLN A 17 -1.06 0.17 -6.20
C GLN A 17 -1.35 0.99 -4.95
N VAL A 18 -0.39 1.82 -4.57
CA VAL A 18 -0.45 2.64 -3.37
C VAL A 18 -0.08 4.07 -3.69
N ASP A 19 -0.69 4.98 -2.95
CA ASP A 19 -0.36 6.39 -2.93
C ASP A 19 0.40 6.70 -1.65
N LEU A 20 1.51 7.40 -1.78
CA LEU A 20 2.38 7.77 -0.67
C LEU A 20 2.10 9.21 -0.28
N LEU A 21 1.84 9.46 1.00
CA LEU A 21 1.74 10.81 1.53
C LEU A 21 3.15 11.30 1.87
N ALA A 22 3.59 12.33 1.15
CA ALA A 22 4.83 13.04 1.41
C ALA A 22 4.68 13.96 2.65
N GLU A 23 5.81 14.38 3.22
CA GLU A 23 5.81 15.19 4.45
C GLU A 23 5.22 16.58 4.27
N ASN A 24 5.28 17.10 3.05
CA ASN A 24 4.67 18.36 2.65
C ASN A 24 3.14 18.25 2.40
N GLY A 25 2.55 17.08 2.61
CA GLY A 25 1.13 16.81 2.38
C GLY A 25 0.78 16.45 0.93
N GLU A 26 1.76 16.39 0.04
CA GLU A 26 1.53 15.95 -1.33
C GLU A 26 1.33 14.43 -1.40
N THR A 27 0.50 13.98 -2.32
CA THR A 27 0.26 12.56 -2.57
C THR A 27 1.04 12.12 -3.81
N LEU A 28 2.03 11.26 -3.61
CA LEU A 28 2.86 10.68 -4.65
C LEU A 28 2.22 9.38 -5.15
N GLN A 29 1.90 9.34 -6.45
CA GLN A 29 1.29 8.19 -7.12
C GLN A 29 2.34 7.40 -7.92
N GLY A 30 1.95 6.23 -8.43
CA GLY A 30 2.81 5.40 -9.28
C GLY A 30 3.66 4.39 -8.52
N PHE A 31 3.32 4.12 -7.26
CA PHE A 31 3.98 3.14 -6.41
C PHE A 31 3.14 1.88 -6.24
N ARG A 32 3.80 0.76 -5.99
CA ARG A 32 3.21 -0.52 -5.62
C ARG A 32 3.82 -1.02 -4.33
N ALA A 33 2.99 -1.62 -3.47
CA ALA A 33 3.49 -2.34 -2.31
C ALA A 33 4.25 -3.59 -2.78
N VAL A 34 5.46 -3.78 -2.28
CA VAL A 34 6.28 -4.96 -2.53
C VAL A 34 6.04 -6.01 -1.45
N SER A 35 5.81 -5.56 -0.22
CA SER A 35 5.52 -6.42 0.92
C SER A 35 4.28 -5.97 1.67
N GLY A 36 3.75 -6.86 2.50
CA GLY A 36 2.84 -6.48 3.58
C GLY A 36 3.54 -5.60 4.63
N PRO A 37 2.80 -5.21 5.67
CA PRO A 37 3.28 -4.32 6.72
C PRO A 37 4.29 -5.08 7.58
N LEU A 38 5.46 -4.49 7.78
CA LEU A 38 6.52 -5.03 8.63
C LEU A 38 6.64 -4.15 9.86
N SER A 39 6.54 -4.79 11.03
CA SER A 39 6.78 -4.14 12.32
C SER A 39 8.29 -3.97 12.48
N TYR A 40 8.76 -2.72 12.50
CA TYR A 40 10.15 -2.42 12.82
C TYR A 40 10.33 -2.41 14.35
N GLU A 41 11.46 -2.91 14.87
CA GLU A 41 11.71 -3.11 16.31
C GLU A 41 11.50 -1.83 17.17
N ARG A 42 11.61 -0.63 16.58
CA ARG A 42 11.31 0.65 17.26
C ARG A 42 9.83 1.08 17.19
N GLY A 43 8.90 0.16 16.99
CA GLY A 43 7.46 0.41 17.07
C GLY A 43 6.85 1.10 15.84
N GLY A 44 7.57 1.18 14.72
CA GLY A 44 7.06 1.73 13.47
C GLY A 44 6.59 0.63 12.53
N VAL A 45 5.37 0.72 11.99
CA VAL A 45 4.93 -0.14 10.89
C VAL A 45 5.37 0.48 9.58
N VAL A 46 6.17 -0.25 8.81
CA VAL A 46 6.64 0.19 7.48
C VAL A 46 6.13 -0.76 6.40
N VAL A 47 5.91 -0.21 5.22
CA VAL A 47 5.57 -0.96 4.00
C VAL A 47 6.68 -0.72 3.01
N TRP A 48 7.18 -1.78 2.39
CA TRP A 48 8.12 -1.64 1.28
C TRP A 48 7.35 -1.30 0.03
N VAL A 49 7.71 -0.18 -0.59
CA VAL A 49 7.06 0.30 -1.81
C VAL A 49 8.11 0.45 -2.90
N ALA A 50 7.74 0.12 -4.12
CA ALA A 50 8.56 0.30 -5.31
C ALA A 50 7.76 1.07 -6.36
N THR A 51 8.45 1.71 -7.30
CA THR A 51 7.78 2.29 -8.46
C THR A 51 7.16 1.18 -9.31
N GLU A 52 6.09 1.48 -10.05
CA GLU A 52 5.44 0.48 -10.90
C GLU A 52 6.41 -0.14 -11.92
N ALA A 53 7.27 0.68 -12.53
CA ALA A 53 8.26 0.22 -13.49
C ALA A 53 9.22 -0.79 -12.87
N GLU A 54 9.80 -0.45 -11.71
CA GLU A 54 10.74 -1.30 -10.99
C GLU A 54 10.07 -2.59 -10.50
N TYR A 55 8.85 -2.50 -9.95
CA TYR A 55 8.11 -3.67 -9.49
C TYR A 55 7.86 -4.65 -10.65
N ARG A 56 7.51 -4.15 -11.83
CA ARG A 56 7.25 -4.98 -13.01
C ARG A 56 8.53 -5.59 -13.56
N ASP A 57 9.60 -4.82 -13.62
CA ASP A 57 10.90 -5.27 -14.11
C ASP A 57 11.50 -6.35 -13.20
N ALA A 58 11.51 -6.10 -11.90
CA ALA A 58 11.96 -7.04 -10.89
C ALA A 58 11.16 -8.36 -10.91
N LYS A 59 9.83 -8.27 -11.02
CA LYS A 59 8.98 -9.46 -11.16
C LYS A 59 9.26 -10.24 -12.45
N ARG A 60 9.55 -9.54 -13.56
CA ARG A 60 9.87 -10.15 -14.84
C ARG A 60 11.22 -10.87 -14.81
N GLU A 61 12.20 -10.30 -14.13
CA GLU A 61 13.54 -10.86 -14.00
C GLU A 61 13.66 -11.86 -12.82
N GLY A 62 12.62 -12.02 -12.02
CA GLY A 62 12.63 -12.88 -10.83
C GLY A 62 13.57 -12.39 -9.73
N ARG A 63 13.89 -11.10 -9.72
CA ARG A 63 14.76 -10.45 -8.73
C ARG A 63 13.94 -9.65 -7.71
N PRO A 64 14.48 -9.38 -6.51
CA PRO A 64 13.82 -8.47 -5.57
C PRO A 64 13.78 -7.05 -6.14
N ALA A 65 12.61 -6.40 -6.08
CA ALA A 65 12.43 -5.02 -6.52
C ALA A 65 13.21 -4.07 -5.62
N VAL A 66 13.86 -3.06 -6.21
CA VAL A 66 14.40 -1.94 -5.43
C VAL A 66 13.21 -1.23 -4.78
N SER A 67 13.09 -1.42 -3.46
CA SER A 67 11.98 -0.93 -2.67
C SER A 67 12.50 -0.04 -1.56
N MET A 68 11.68 0.94 -1.19
CA MET A 68 11.97 1.88 -0.11
C MET A 68 10.98 1.64 1.03
N PRO A 69 11.44 1.66 2.29
CA PRO A 69 10.54 1.58 3.43
C PRO A 69 9.76 2.89 3.56
N TRP A 70 8.43 2.80 3.56
CA TRP A 70 7.54 3.94 3.80
C TRP A 70 6.68 3.72 5.04
N PRO A 71 6.40 4.75 5.85
CA PRO A 71 5.55 4.60 7.03
C PRO A 71 4.13 4.16 6.63
N ALA A 72 3.62 3.06 7.19
CA ALA A 72 2.32 2.52 6.84
C ALA A 72 1.17 3.52 7.05
N GLY A 73 1.28 4.40 8.06
CA GLY A 73 0.32 5.48 8.31
C GLY A 73 0.32 6.59 7.25
N LYS A 74 1.33 6.64 6.38
CA LYS A 74 1.46 7.53 5.23
C LYS A 74 1.28 6.78 3.89
N VAL A 75 0.87 5.52 3.92
CA VAL A 75 0.56 4.74 2.71
C VAL A 75 -0.95 4.56 2.62
N THR A 76 -1.53 4.93 1.48
CA THR A 76 -2.94 4.68 1.19
C THR A 76 -3.05 3.72 0.02
N VAL A 77 -3.89 2.69 0.15
CA VAL A 77 -4.18 1.82 -0.98
C VAL A 77 -4.93 2.62 -2.02
N HIS A 78 -4.40 2.69 -3.24
CA HIS A 78 -5.12 3.27 -4.36
C HIS A 78 -6.25 2.30 -4.76
N VAL A 79 -7.45 2.55 -4.23
CA VAL A 79 -8.67 1.86 -4.61
C VAL A 79 -9.43 2.73 -5.60
N PRO A 80 -9.52 2.32 -6.87
CA PRO A 80 -10.36 3.03 -7.82
C PRO A 80 -11.81 3.09 -7.33
N TRP A 81 -12.48 4.21 -7.55
CA TRP A 81 -13.83 4.47 -7.09
C TRP A 81 -14.86 3.37 -7.47
N TRP A 82 -14.68 2.67 -8.59
CA TRP A 82 -15.53 1.53 -8.99
C TRP A 82 -15.37 0.26 -8.13
N ARG A 83 -14.24 0.08 -7.45
CA ARG A 83 -13.98 -1.07 -6.55
C ARG A 83 -14.60 -0.89 -5.15
N TRP A 84 -15.00 0.33 -4.78
CA TRP A 84 -15.72 0.59 -3.53
C TRP A 84 -17.11 -0.08 -3.49
N GLN A 85 -17.75 -0.32 -4.65
CA GLN A 85 -19.06 -0.97 -4.72
C GLN A 85 -19.06 -2.41 -4.17
N ARG A 86 -17.94 -3.14 -4.26
CA ARG A 86 -17.84 -4.54 -3.80
C ARG A 86 -17.76 -4.69 -2.28
N TRP A 87 -17.53 -3.61 -1.54
CA TRP A 87 -17.52 -3.61 -0.08
C TRP A 87 -18.89 -3.25 0.52
N PHE A 88 -19.76 -2.58 -0.23
CA PHE A 88 -21.11 -2.20 0.23
C PHE A 88 -22.21 -3.23 -0.09
N THR A 89 -21.96 -4.23 -0.94
CA THR A 89 -22.98 -5.18 -1.43
C THR A 89 -22.88 -6.60 -0.86
N SER A 90 -22.36 -6.77 0.36
CA SER A 90 -22.49 -8.04 1.10
C SER A 90 -23.27 -7.84 2.40
N ARG A 91 -24.54 -7.48 2.22
CA ARG A 91 -25.63 -7.79 3.15
C ARG A 91 -26.82 -8.22 2.29
N HIS A 92 -26.96 -9.52 2.11
CA HIS A 92 -28.24 -10.15 1.80
C HIS A 92 -28.32 -11.42 2.62
#